data_AF-A0A2M7RG63-F1
#
_entry.id   AF-A0A2M7RG63-F1
#
_cell.length_a   1.000
_cell.length_b   1.000
_cell.length_c   1.000
_cell.angle_alpha   90.00
_cell.angle_beta   90.00
_cell.angle_gamma   90.00
#
_symmetry.space_group_name_H-M   'P 1'
#
loop_
_entity.id
_entity.type
_entity.pdbx_description
1 polymer ?
#
loop_
_entity_poly.entity_id
_entity_poly.type
_entity_poly.pdbx_seq_one_letter_code
_entity_poly.pdbx_strand_id
1 'polypeptide(L)'
;MKKNKKNNQGQLIIESSIALTILIIGFLAIVTLLTHSLAANQNSVNRLIAAHLAEEGIEVVKNIIDTNSAENRAWNEGLTTGEHEVAYNSNSLESYQGRFLYLNKNSGFYNYNPAGVRTTFTRTIEIFNISSDEIKVKATVTWTTRNLASTISVEDHFFNWRKP
;
A
#
# COMPACT_ATOMS: atom_id res chain seq x y z
N MET A 1 -8.53 -80.13 10.90
CA MET A 1 -8.15 -78.76 11.30
C MET A 1 -9.24 -77.78 10.87
N LYS A 2 -10.07 -77.28 11.80
CA LYS A 2 -11.03 -76.19 11.52
C LYS A 2 -10.30 -74.85 11.66
N LYS A 3 -10.15 -74.10 10.56
CA LYS A 3 -9.64 -72.72 10.59
C LYS A 3 -10.76 -71.81 11.11
N ASN A 4 -10.58 -71.21 12.28
CA ASN A 4 -11.44 -70.13 12.79
C ASN A 4 -11.34 -68.91 11.85
N LYS A 5 -12.44 -68.54 11.20
CA LYS A 5 -12.55 -67.25 10.49
C LYS A 5 -12.64 -66.14 11.55
N LYS A 6 -11.63 -65.26 11.61
CA LYS A 6 -11.69 -64.03 12.42
C LYS A 6 -12.80 -63.13 11.85
N ASN A 7 -13.71 -62.68 12.71
CA ASN A 7 -14.82 -61.82 12.33
C ASN A 7 -14.39 -60.34 12.47
N ASN A 8 -14.07 -59.69 11.34
CA ASN A 8 -13.48 -58.33 11.32
C ASN A 8 -14.52 -57.20 11.35
N GLN A 9 -15.81 -57.50 11.58
CA GLN A 9 -16.91 -56.54 11.47
C GLN A 9 -16.82 -55.36 12.47
N GLY A 10 -16.20 -55.54 13.64
CA GLY A 10 -15.93 -54.45 14.59
C GLY A 10 -14.71 -53.58 14.22
N GLN A 11 -13.79 -54.10 13.40
CA GLN A 11 -12.55 -53.43 13.01
C GLN A 11 -12.81 -52.31 11.99
N LEU A 12 -13.82 -52.50 11.13
CA LEU A 12 -14.23 -51.58 10.06
C LEU A 12 -14.78 -50.23 10.59
N ILE A 13 -15.48 -50.27 11.72
CA ILE A 13 -16.02 -49.05 12.38
C ILE A 13 -14.88 -48.21 12.95
N ILE A 14 -13.93 -48.85 13.65
CA ILE A 14 -12.78 -48.16 14.23
C ILE A 14 -11.87 -47.60 13.14
N GLU A 15 -11.58 -48.38 12.08
CA GLU A 15 -10.79 -47.92 10.92
C GLU A 15 -11.43 -46.71 10.23
N SER A 16 -12.75 -46.73 10.01
CA SER A 16 -13.49 -45.60 9.43
C SER A 16 -13.48 -44.38 10.35
N SER A 17 -13.56 -44.57 11.67
CA SER A 17 -13.49 -43.47 12.63
C SER A 17 -12.11 -42.81 12.66
N ILE A 18 -11.05 -43.61 12.56
CA ILE A 18 -9.66 -43.13 12.48
C ILE A 18 -9.44 -42.41 11.14
N ALA A 19 -9.88 -43.00 10.04
CA ALA A 19 -9.79 -42.37 8.71
C ALA A 19 -10.52 -41.03 8.65
N LEU A 20 -11.73 -40.96 9.22
CA LEU A 20 -12.50 -39.71 9.30
C LEU A 20 -11.79 -38.67 10.17
N THR A 21 -11.18 -39.08 11.28
CA THR A 21 -10.42 -38.16 12.15
C THR A 21 -9.23 -37.55 11.42
N ILE A 22 -8.45 -38.38 10.72
CA ILE A 22 -7.30 -37.91 9.92
C ILE A 22 -7.79 -36.97 8.80
N LEU A 23 -8.90 -37.29 8.15
CA LEU A 23 -9.51 -36.46 7.11
C LEU A 23 -9.95 -35.08 7.65
N ILE A 24 -10.58 -35.04 8.82
CA ILE A 24 -11.00 -33.77 9.45
C ILE A 24 -9.77 -32.92 9.82
N ILE A 25 -8.74 -33.52 10.40
CA ILE A 25 -7.50 -32.82 10.76
C ILE A 25 -6.84 -32.24 9.49
N GLY A 26 -6.72 -33.04 8.43
CA GLY A 26 -6.18 -32.59 7.15
C GLY A 26 -6.99 -31.45 6.53
N PHE A 27 -8.32 -31.57 6.56
CA PHE A 27 -9.21 -30.53 6.03
C PHE A 27 -9.10 -29.21 6.80
N LEU A 28 -9.06 -29.26 8.13
CA LEU A 28 -8.90 -28.08 8.97
C LEU A 28 -7.54 -27.39 8.75
N ALA A 29 -6.47 -28.17 8.55
CA ALA A 29 -5.16 -27.61 8.23
C ALA A 29 -5.17 -26.82 6.92
N ILE A 30 -5.83 -27.35 5.87
CA ILE A 30 -5.97 -26.69 4.57
C ILE A 30 -6.76 -25.38 4.71
N VAL A 31 -7.90 -25.39 5.40
CA VAL A 31 -8.74 -24.19 5.61
C VAL A 31 -7.98 -23.10 6.39
N THR A 32 -7.20 -23.50 7.38
CA THR A 32 -6.36 -22.57 8.16
C THR A 32 -5.30 -21.92 7.28
N LEU A 33 -4.60 -22.72 6.47
CA LEU A 33 -3.58 -22.23 5.54
C LEU A 33 -4.17 -21.24 4.52
N LEU A 34 -5.34 -21.56 3.95
CA LEU A 34 -6.03 -20.68 3.00
C LEU A 34 -6.40 -19.33 3.64
N THR A 35 -6.91 -19.34 4.87
CA THR A 35 -7.27 -18.11 5.59
C THR A 35 -6.05 -17.24 5.85
N HIS A 36 -4.92 -17.85 6.24
CA HIS A 36 -3.65 -17.15 6.42
C HIS A 36 -3.11 -16.60 5.08
N SER A 37 -3.22 -17.35 4.00
CA SER A 37 -2.77 -16.95 2.66
C SER A 37 -3.55 -15.72 2.13
N LEU A 38 -4.88 -15.72 2.28
CA LEU A 38 -5.73 -14.58 1.89
C LEU A 38 -5.41 -13.33 2.72
N ALA A 39 -5.18 -13.49 4.02
CA ALA A 39 -4.79 -12.39 4.88
C ALA A 39 -3.42 -11.80 4.50
N ALA A 40 -2.46 -12.64 4.15
CA ALA A 40 -1.14 -12.20 3.66
C ALA A 40 -1.26 -11.44 2.33
N ASN A 41 -2.16 -11.86 1.43
CA ASN A 41 -2.37 -11.22 0.14
C ASN A 41 -2.84 -9.76 0.27
N GLN A 42 -3.73 -9.46 1.22
CA GLN A 42 -4.20 -8.09 1.45
C GLN A 42 -3.06 -7.12 1.82
N ASN A 43 -2.05 -7.59 2.55
CA ASN A 43 -0.86 -6.78 2.87
C ASN A 43 -0.04 -6.47 1.61
N SER A 44 0.13 -7.44 0.71
CA SER A 44 0.81 -7.23 -0.56
C SER A 44 0.08 -6.22 -1.43
N VAL A 45 -1.25 -6.29 -1.50
CA VAL A 45 -2.07 -5.32 -2.26
C VAL A 45 -1.93 -3.91 -1.69
N ASN A 46 -2.07 -3.74 -0.37
CA ASN A 46 -1.94 -2.42 0.24
C ASN A 46 -0.54 -1.83 0.06
N ARG A 47 0.51 -2.66 0.10
CA ARG A 47 1.88 -2.23 -0.15
C ARG A 47 2.08 -1.74 -1.59
N LEU A 48 1.47 -2.41 -2.57
CA LEU A 48 1.51 -1.98 -3.97
C LEU A 48 0.78 -0.65 -4.18
N ILE A 49 -0.42 -0.51 -3.60
CA ILE A 49 -1.18 0.75 -3.64
C ILE A 49 -0.37 1.87 -3.01
N ALA A 50 0.20 1.63 -1.82
CA ALA A 50 1.01 2.63 -1.14
C ALA A 50 2.27 3.03 -1.93
N ALA A 51 2.91 2.08 -2.64
CA ALA A 51 4.04 2.37 -3.51
C ALA A 51 3.64 3.33 -4.64
N HIS A 52 2.55 3.02 -5.36
CA HIS A 52 2.06 3.88 -6.43
C HIS A 52 1.55 5.24 -5.94
N LEU A 53 0.96 5.31 -4.74
CA LEU A 53 0.59 6.59 -4.12
C LEU A 53 1.81 7.43 -3.74
N ALA A 54 2.92 6.79 -3.34
CA ALA A 54 4.17 7.48 -3.07
C ALA A 54 4.82 7.98 -4.37
N GLU A 55 4.90 7.13 -5.41
CA GLU A 55 5.37 7.50 -6.75
C GLU A 55 4.55 8.65 -7.35
N GLU A 56 3.21 8.60 -7.25
CA GLU A 56 2.33 9.69 -7.68
C GLU A 56 2.66 11.00 -6.96
N GLY A 57 3.01 10.94 -5.67
CA GLY A 57 3.45 12.10 -4.91
C GLY A 57 4.71 12.76 -5.49
N ILE A 58 5.69 11.94 -5.89
CA ILE A 58 6.91 12.41 -6.56
C ILE A 58 6.59 13.03 -7.92
N GLU A 59 5.75 12.37 -8.74
CA GLU A 59 5.35 12.86 -10.06
C GLU A 59 4.56 14.17 -9.99
N VAL A 60 3.72 14.37 -8.97
CA VAL A 60 3.04 15.67 -8.76
C VAL A 60 4.05 16.78 -8.48
N VAL A 61 5.07 16.53 -7.64
CA VAL A 61 6.11 17.53 -7.38
C VAL A 61 6.92 17.82 -8.63
N LYS A 62 7.27 16.79 -9.41
CA LYS A 62 7.93 16.94 -10.71
C LYS A 62 7.08 17.75 -11.69
N ASN A 63 5.77 17.52 -11.74
CA ASN A 63 4.85 18.28 -12.58
C ASN A 63 4.84 19.78 -12.21
N ILE A 64 4.92 20.11 -10.92
CA ILE A 64 5.07 21.50 -10.45
C ILE A 64 6.39 22.11 -10.97
N ILE A 65 7.50 21.38 -10.87
CA ILE A 65 8.82 21.82 -11.38
C ILE A 65 8.80 22.04 -12.88
N ASP A 66 8.24 21.10 -13.64
CA ASP A 66 8.13 21.16 -15.09
C ASP A 66 7.23 22.32 -15.52
N THR A 67 6.13 22.56 -14.81
CA THR A 67 5.22 23.69 -15.04
C THR A 67 5.93 25.02 -14.76
N ASN A 68 6.63 25.14 -13.64
CA ASN A 68 7.43 26.34 -13.33
C ASN A 68 8.46 26.63 -14.43
N SER A 69 9.14 25.58 -14.88
CA SER A 69 10.09 25.66 -15.98
C SER A 69 9.39 26.12 -17.28
N ALA A 70 8.27 25.51 -17.65
CA ALA A 70 7.51 25.88 -18.85
C ALA A 70 7.02 27.34 -18.83
N GLU A 71 6.70 27.88 -17.66
CA GLU A 71 6.19 29.24 -17.47
C GLU A 71 7.29 30.30 -17.23
N ASN A 72 8.58 29.95 -17.39
CA ASN A 72 9.73 30.84 -17.12
C ASN A 72 9.78 31.39 -15.69
N ARG A 73 9.27 30.63 -14.72
CA ARG A 73 9.39 30.89 -13.28
C ARG A 73 10.67 30.29 -12.71
N ALA A 74 10.96 30.57 -11.44
CA ALA A 74 12.01 29.82 -10.74
C ALA A 74 11.60 28.34 -10.71
N TRP A 75 12.50 27.42 -11.11
CA TRP A 75 12.19 25.99 -11.25
C TRP A 75 11.61 25.38 -9.95
N ASN A 76 12.06 25.87 -8.80
CA ASN A 76 11.66 25.46 -7.46
C ASN A 76 10.58 26.35 -6.81
N GLU A 77 9.92 27.22 -7.58
CA GLU A 77 8.87 28.09 -7.04
C GLU A 77 7.75 27.29 -6.39
N GLY A 78 7.37 27.66 -5.16
CA GLY A 78 6.35 26.96 -4.38
C GLY A 78 6.81 25.66 -3.70
N LEU A 79 8.08 25.24 -3.87
CA LEU A 79 8.64 24.04 -3.23
C LEU A 79 9.42 24.38 -1.96
N THR A 80 8.67 24.81 -0.93
CA THR A 80 9.27 25.16 0.37
C THR A 80 9.60 23.93 1.19
N THR A 81 10.74 23.97 1.90
CA THR A 81 11.15 22.90 2.83
C THR A 81 10.07 22.64 3.87
N GLY A 82 9.75 21.37 4.12
CA GLY A 82 8.75 20.96 5.11
C GLY A 82 7.89 19.79 4.65
N GLU A 83 6.88 19.48 5.47
CA GLU A 83 5.91 18.42 5.20
C GLU A 83 4.64 18.98 4.56
N HIS A 84 4.21 18.31 3.49
CA HIS A 84 3.10 18.72 2.65
C HIS A 84 2.18 17.56 2.31
N GLU A 85 0.99 17.91 1.85
CA GLU A 85 0.01 17.04 1.22
C GLU A 85 -0.19 17.49 -0.23
N VAL A 86 -0.39 16.51 -1.11
CA VAL A 86 -0.76 16.74 -2.50
C VAL A 86 -1.79 15.69 -2.90
N ALA A 87 -2.68 16.00 -3.82
CA ALA A 87 -3.50 15.06 -4.57
C ALA A 87 -2.93 14.89 -5.98
N TYR A 88 -3.38 13.86 -6.72
CA TYR A 88 -2.92 13.58 -8.08
C TYR A 88 -3.03 14.78 -9.05
N ASN A 89 -3.94 15.71 -8.77
CA ASN A 89 -4.23 16.89 -9.59
C ASN A 89 -3.86 18.21 -8.89
N SER A 90 -3.05 18.17 -7.83
CA SER A 90 -2.58 19.36 -7.15
C SER A 90 -1.57 20.11 -8.02
N ASN A 91 -1.75 21.42 -8.17
CA ASN A 91 -0.80 22.30 -8.86
C ASN A 91 0.15 23.03 -7.90
N SER A 92 0.00 22.79 -6.59
CA SER A 92 0.79 23.40 -5.52
C SER A 92 0.83 22.47 -4.31
N LEU A 93 1.81 22.67 -3.44
CA LEU A 93 1.89 21.98 -2.16
C LEU A 93 0.89 22.57 -1.16
N GLU A 94 0.17 21.72 -0.43
CA GLU A 94 -0.63 22.12 0.74
C GLU A 94 0.11 21.71 2.01
N SER A 95 0.02 22.49 3.09
CA SER A 95 0.63 22.09 4.37
C SER A 95 0.07 20.75 4.88
N TYR A 96 0.93 19.92 5.45
CA TYR A 96 0.54 18.62 5.97
C TYR A 96 -0.49 18.74 7.11
N GLN A 97 -1.57 17.97 7.02
CA GLN A 97 -2.69 17.97 7.97
C GLN A 97 -2.98 16.56 8.52
N GLY A 98 -2.30 15.52 8.04
CA GLY A 98 -2.54 14.13 8.40
C GLY A 98 -3.87 13.60 7.88
N ARG A 99 -4.37 14.12 6.75
CA ARG A 99 -5.65 13.70 6.20
C ARG A 99 -5.55 12.32 5.54
N PHE A 100 -6.63 11.54 5.70
CA PHE A 100 -6.80 10.28 4.97
C PHE A 100 -7.12 10.55 3.50
N LEU A 101 -6.57 9.72 2.62
CA LEU A 101 -6.95 9.71 1.22
C LEU A 101 -8.31 9.02 1.04
N TYR A 102 -9.13 9.58 0.17
CA TYR A 102 -10.41 9.07 -0.27
C TYR A 102 -10.30 8.56 -1.71
N LEU A 103 -10.83 7.38 -1.97
CA LEU A 103 -10.92 6.81 -3.30
C LEU A 103 -12.22 7.26 -3.97
N ASN A 104 -12.11 7.95 -5.09
CA ASN A 104 -13.27 8.20 -5.95
C ASN A 104 -13.57 6.94 -6.76
N LYS A 105 -14.72 6.29 -6.50
CA LYS A 105 -15.11 5.05 -7.18
C LYS A 105 -15.40 5.20 -8.68
N ASN A 106 -15.71 6.41 -9.15
CA ASN A 106 -16.01 6.64 -10.55
C ASN A 106 -14.73 6.78 -11.38
N SER A 107 -13.73 7.50 -10.86
CA SER A 107 -12.48 7.77 -11.58
C SER A 107 -11.32 6.84 -11.22
N GLY A 108 -11.38 6.18 -10.05
CA GLY A 108 -10.29 5.37 -9.52
C GLY A 108 -9.15 6.16 -8.88
N PHE A 109 -9.23 7.50 -8.82
CA PHE A 109 -8.18 8.35 -8.27
C PHE A 109 -8.34 8.59 -6.76
N TYR A 110 -7.20 8.77 -6.10
CA TYR A 110 -7.10 9.12 -4.68
C TYR A 110 -6.96 10.63 -4.52
N ASN A 111 -7.68 11.20 -3.56
CA ASN A 111 -7.65 12.63 -3.24
C ASN A 111 -8.14 12.89 -1.81
N TYR A 112 -8.23 14.14 -1.40
CA TYR A 112 -8.73 14.53 -0.07
C TYR A 112 -10.22 14.94 -0.06
N ASN A 113 -11.00 14.61 -1.10
CA ASN A 113 -12.42 14.92 -1.17
C ASN A 113 -13.25 13.91 -0.35
N PRO A 114 -13.94 14.33 0.72
CA PRO A 114 -14.72 13.43 1.57
C PRO A 114 -15.94 12.79 0.89
N ALA A 115 -16.30 13.22 -0.33
CA ALA A 115 -17.35 12.56 -1.13
C ALA A 115 -16.95 11.15 -1.63
N GLY A 116 -15.65 10.80 -1.60
CA GLY A 116 -15.16 9.47 -1.93
C GLY A 116 -15.31 8.44 -0.80
N VAL A 117 -14.72 7.26 -1.00
CA VAL A 117 -14.61 6.25 0.06
C VAL A 117 -13.33 6.45 0.84
N ARG A 118 -13.44 6.69 2.15
CA ARG A 118 -12.28 6.83 3.03
C ARG A 118 -11.41 5.58 3.00
N THR A 119 -10.11 5.77 2.81
CA THR A 119 -9.11 4.70 2.85
C THR A 119 -8.28 4.76 4.13
N THR A 120 -7.42 3.77 4.34
CA THR A 120 -6.48 3.72 5.48
C THR A 120 -5.18 4.47 5.20
N PHE A 121 -4.99 5.00 3.99
CA PHE A 121 -3.75 5.62 3.56
C PHE A 121 -3.70 7.10 3.95
N THR A 122 -2.57 7.52 4.52
CA THR A 122 -2.16 8.92 4.62
C THR A 122 -0.87 9.10 3.81
N ARG A 123 -0.71 10.27 3.20
CA ARG A 123 0.48 10.62 2.39
C ARG A 123 1.11 11.89 2.93
N THR A 124 2.43 11.86 3.06
CA THR A 124 3.27 13.00 3.40
C THR A 124 4.31 13.20 2.31
N ILE A 125 4.46 14.42 1.81
CA ILE A 125 5.52 14.83 0.90
C ILE A 125 6.48 15.71 1.69
N GLU A 126 7.71 15.26 1.87
CA GLU A 126 8.74 16.01 2.56
C GLU A 126 9.71 16.61 1.55
N ILE A 127 9.83 17.94 1.56
CA ILE A 127 10.72 18.69 0.68
C ILE A 127 11.96 19.11 1.46
N PHE A 128 13.13 18.88 0.88
CA PHE A 128 14.41 19.37 1.37
C PHE A 128 15.08 20.21 0.29
N ASN A 129 15.19 21.52 0.50
CA ASN A 129 16.04 22.37 -0.32
C ASN A 129 17.51 22.15 0.07
N ILE A 130 18.23 21.33 -0.71
CA ILE A 130 19.62 20.95 -0.44
C ILE A 130 20.57 22.07 -0.88
N SER A 131 20.33 22.64 -2.06
CA SER A 131 21.07 23.77 -2.60
C SER A 131 20.17 24.62 -3.50
N SER A 132 20.71 25.67 -4.12
CA SER A 132 19.97 26.44 -5.14
C SER A 132 19.57 25.60 -6.36
N ASP A 133 20.22 24.44 -6.55
CA ASP A 133 20.10 23.61 -7.76
C ASP A 133 19.62 22.20 -7.48
N GLU A 134 19.32 21.88 -6.23
CA GLU A 134 18.94 20.53 -5.84
C GLU A 134 17.85 20.56 -4.78
N ILE A 135 16.76 19.88 -5.07
CA ILE A 135 15.71 19.58 -4.12
C ILE A 135 15.61 18.08 -4.01
N LYS A 136 15.64 17.59 -2.77
CA LYS A 136 15.29 16.22 -2.45
C LYS A 136 13.82 16.17 -2.04
N VAL A 137 13.09 15.22 -2.60
CA VAL A 137 11.66 15.02 -2.35
C VAL A 137 11.47 13.60 -1.86
N LYS A 138 10.86 13.46 -0.69
CA LYS A 138 10.54 12.17 -0.09
C LYS A 138 9.04 12.03 0.10
N ALA A 139 8.42 11.16 -0.68
CA ALA A 139 7.03 10.80 -0.51
C ALA A 139 6.94 9.59 0.45
N THR A 140 6.12 9.71 1.49
CA THR A 140 5.88 8.63 2.45
C THR A 140 4.39 8.36 2.54
N VAL A 141 4.01 7.09 2.37
CA VAL A 141 2.62 6.65 2.53
C VAL A 141 2.56 5.69 3.71
N THR A 142 1.64 5.98 4.63
CA THR A 142 1.41 5.17 5.83
C THR A 142 0.01 4.60 5.78
N TRP A 143 -0.13 3.34 6.20
CA TRP A 143 -1.43 2.68 6.34
C TRP A 143 -1.42 1.71 7.52
N THR A 144 -2.59 1.46 8.08
CA THR A 144 -2.74 0.53 9.20
C THR A 144 -3.48 -0.72 8.74
N THR A 145 -2.85 -1.90 8.92
CA THR A 145 -3.52 -3.20 8.79
C THR A 145 -3.57 -3.89 10.14
N ARG A 146 -4.77 -4.25 10.63
CA ARG A 146 -4.95 -4.97 11.91
C ARG A 146 -4.17 -4.34 13.09
N ASN A 147 -4.25 -3.01 13.21
CA ASN A 147 -3.54 -2.20 14.22
C ASN A 147 -2.00 -2.15 14.09
N LEU A 148 -1.44 -2.67 13.01
CA LEU A 148 -0.03 -2.51 12.68
C LEU A 148 0.12 -1.41 11.63
N ALA A 149 0.77 -0.31 12.01
CA ALA A 149 1.16 0.73 11.07
C ALA A 149 2.28 0.20 10.17
N SER A 150 2.07 0.30 8.87
CA SER A 150 3.03 0.00 7.82
C SER A 150 3.30 1.26 7.03
N THR A 151 4.50 1.37 6.48
CA THR A 151 4.91 2.53 5.70
C THR A 151 5.74 2.12 4.50
N ILE A 152 5.69 2.95 3.46
CA ILE A 152 6.60 2.90 2.32
C ILE A 152 7.02 4.31 2.00
N SER A 153 8.27 4.48 1.58
CA SER A 153 8.80 5.77 1.19
C SER A 153 9.54 5.63 -0.14
N VAL A 154 9.32 6.62 -1.00
CA VAL A 154 10.01 6.81 -2.28
C VAL A 154 10.70 8.17 -2.19
N GLU A 155 11.94 8.23 -2.66
CA GLU A 155 12.76 9.44 -2.65
C GLU A 155 13.25 9.70 -4.07
N ASP A 156 13.26 10.97 -4.46
CA ASP A 156 13.85 11.43 -5.71
C ASP A 156 14.55 12.79 -5.51
N HIS A 157 15.49 13.10 -6.42
CA HIS A 157 16.24 14.34 -6.43
C HIS A 157 15.99 15.07 -7.74
N PHE A 158 15.51 16.31 -7.64
CA PHE A 158 15.30 17.18 -8.79
C PHE A 158 16.39 18.24 -8.85
N PHE A 159 16.85 18.52 -10.07
CA PHE A 159 17.92 19.46 -10.33
C PHE A 159 17.48 20.62 -11.22
N ASN A 160 18.10 21.78 -11.03
CA ASN A 160 17.95 22.91 -11.93
C ASN A 160 18.72 22.69 -13.23
N TRP A 161 18.11 21.98 -14.18
CA TRP A 161 18.75 21.63 -15.45
C TRP A 161 18.84 22.79 -16.46
N ARG A 162 18.11 23.91 -16.23
CA ARG A 162 18.06 25.06 -17.15
C ARG A 162 19.05 26.17 -16.84
N LYS A 163 19.99 25.93 -15.92
CA LYS A 163 21.06 26.91 -15.70
C LYS A 163 21.88 27.08 -16.99
N PRO A 164 22.16 28.34 -17.40
CA PRO A 164 23.07 28.60 -18.51
C PRO A 164 24.49 28.15 -18.20
#